data_AF-A0A521U953-F1
#
_entry.id   AF-A0A521U953-F1
#
_cell.length_a   1.000
_cell.length_b   1.000
_cell.length_c   1.000
_cell.angle_alpha   90.00
_cell.angle_beta   90.00
_cell.angle_gamma   90.00
#
_symmetry.space_group_name_H-M   'P 1'
#
loop_
_entity.id
_entity.type
_entity.pdbx_description
1 polymer ?
#
loop_
_entity_poly.entity_id
_entity_poly.type
_entity_poly.pdbx_seq_one_letter_code
_entity_poly.pdbx_strand_id
1 'polypeptide(L)'
;ELKKIHEFMIEKLRKDGCIINQIYYCPHMPEENCDCRKPKTLLFKKALIEFSPYDLKNSWVIGDNISDMEAAYSLGIKGIKIDSNQDIQMEINEIISFQQ
;
A
#
# COMPACT_ATOMS: atom_id res chain seq x y z
N GLU A 1 -21.21 -1.67 -4.77
CA GLU A 1 -21.03 -2.31 -3.43
C GLU A 1 -19.67 -2.00 -2.82
N LEU A 2 -18.57 -2.21 -3.55
CA LEU A 2 -17.20 -1.90 -3.09
C LEU A 2 -17.01 -0.49 -2.47
N LYS A 3 -17.61 0.54 -3.08
CA LYS A 3 -17.56 1.91 -2.56
C LYS A 3 -18.08 2.01 -1.11
N LYS A 4 -19.17 1.32 -0.77
CA LYS A 4 -19.75 1.33 0.58
C LYS A 4 -18.82 0.66 1.59
N ILE A 5 -18.13 -0.40 1.17
CA ILE A 5 -17.13 -1.10 2.00
C ILE A 5 -15.96 -0.16 2.29
N HIS A 6 -15.46 0.54 1.27
CA HIS A 6 -14.40 1.53 1.43
C HIS A 6 -14.82 2.69 2.35
N GLU A 7 -16.02 3.24 2.16
CA GLU A 7 -16.57 4.31 3.00
C GLU A 7 -16.65 3.88 4.46
N PHE A 8 -17.18 2.68 4.73
CA PHE A 8 -17.25 2.12 6.07
C PHE A 8 -15.85 1.94 6.71
N MET A 9 -14.88 1.40 5.96
CA MET A 9 -13.50 1.22 6.42
C MET A 9 -12.86 2.57 6.78
N ILE A 10 -12.98 3.57 5.90
CA ILE A 10 -12.43 4.92 6.12
C ILE A 10 -13.05 5.54 7.37
N GLU A 11 -14.38 5.46 7.52
CA GLU A 11 -15.07 6.01 8.69
C GLU A 11 -14.64 5.34 9.99
N LYS A 12 -14.43 4.01 9.96
CA LYS A 12 -13.99 3.26 11.13
C LYS A 12 -12.57 3.67 11.55
N LEU A 13 -11.63 3.72 10.61
CA LEU A 13 -10.24 4.10 10.87
C LEU A 13 -10.10 5.57 11.28
N ARG A 14 -10.90 6.46 10.71
CA ARG A 14 -10.90 7.89 11.06
C ARG A 14 -11.25 8.13 12.52
N LYS A 15 -12.14 7.32 13.10
CA LYS A 15 -12.50 7.42 14.53
C LYS A 15 -11.31 7.15 15.46
N ASP A 16 -10.35 6.35 14.99
CA ASP A 16 -9.12 6.01 15.70
C ASP A 16 -7.94 6.92 15.28
N GLY A 17 -8.21 8.02 14.57
CA GLY A 17 -7.20 8.98 14.11
C GLY A 17 -6.40 8.54 12.87
N CYS A 18 -6.72 7.40 12.27
CA CYS A 18 -6.06 6.91 11.06
C CYS A 18 -6.72 7.48 9.80
N ILE A 19 -5.91 8.13 8.95
CA ILE A 19 -6.39 8.80 7.73
C ILE A 19 -5.91 8.00 6.51
N ILE A 20 -6.84 7.55 5.68
CA ILE A 20 -6.56 7.04 4.34
C ILE A 20 -6.78 8.18 3.35
N ASN A 21 -5.70 8.67 2.74
CA ASN A 21 -5.76 9.76 1.76
C ASN A 21 -6.45 9.33 0.46
N GLN A 22 -6.14 8.12 -0.03
CA GLN A 22 -6.67 7.63 -1.29
C GLN A 22 -6.70 6.10 -1.35
N ILE A 23 -7.67 5.56 -2.08
CA ILE A 23 -7.77 4.12 -2.35
C ILE A 23 -7.63 3.87 -3.86
N TYR A 24 -6.59 3.13 -4.24
CA TYR A 24 -6.44 2.59 -5.59
C TYR A 24 -6.69 1.09 -5.55
N TYR A 25 -7.51 0.59 -6.47
CA TYR A 25 -7.81 -0.82 -6.58
C TYR A 25 -7.86 -1.25 -8.05
N CYS A 26 -7.60 -2.54 -8.30
CA CYS A 26 -7.70 -3.14 -9.61
C CYS A 26 -8.91 -4.08 -9.63
N PRO A 27 -9.93 -3.82 -10.48
CA PRO A 27 -11.13 -4.66 -10.53
C PRO A 27 -10.96 -5.90 -11.42
N HIS A 28 -9.83 -6.02 -12.12
CA HIS A 28 -9.64 -7.03 -13.15
C HIS A 28 -9.24 -8.39 -12.59
N MET A 29 -9.69 -9.41 -13.29
CA MET A 29 -9.30 -10.80 -13.12
C MET A 29 -7.86 -11.05 -13.61
N PRO A 30 -7.18 -12.10 -13.12
CA PRO A 30 -5.82 -12.41 -13.54
C PRO A 30 -5.63 -12.56 -15.06
N GLU A 31 -6.64 -13.07 -15.77
CA GLU A 31 -6.59 -13.38 -17.20
C GLU A 31 -6.71 -12.14 -18.10
N GLU A 32 -7.18 -11.01 -17.56
CA GLU A 32 -7.43 -9.79 -18.32
C GLU A 32 -6.15 -9.00 -18.65
N ASN A 33 -4.98 -9.47 -18.21
CA ASN A 33 -3.66 -8.88 -18.52
C ASN A 33 -3.53 -7.36 -18.28
N CYS A 34 -4.37 -6.79 -17.43
CA CYS A 34 -4.40 -5.36 -17.13
C CYS A 34 -3.09 -4.84 -16.53
N ASP A 35 -2.85 -3.52 -16.56
CA ASP A 35 -1.63 -2.92 -16.00
C ASP A 35 -1.71 -2.55 -14.51
N CYS A 36 -2.89 -2.65 -13.90
CA CYS A 36 -3.12 -2.26 -12.51
C CYS A 36 -2.91 -3.36 -11.48
N ARG A 37 -2.98 -4.63 -11.88
CA ARG A 37 -2.91 -5.75 -10.95
C ARG A 37 -1.46 -5.98 -10.57
N LYS A 38 -1.17 -5.97 -9.26
CA LYS A 38 0.14 -6.36 -8.72
C LYS A 38 0.57 -7.72 -9.30
N PRO A 39 1.85 -7.90 -9.67
CA PRO A 39 3.00 -7.05 -9.33
C PRO A 39 3.20 -5.81 -10.22
N LYS A 40 2.29 -5.54 -11.17
CA LYS A 40 2.40 -4.33 -12.00
C LYS A 40 2.19 -3.06 -11.17
N THR A 41 2.84 -1.99 -11.61
CA THR A 41 3.04 -0.79 -10.79
C THR A 41 2.09 0.37 -11.09
N LEU A 42 1.12 0.22 -12.01
CA LEU A 42 0.35 1.36 -12.51
C LEU A 42 -0.35 2.14 -11.38
N LEU A 43 -0.94 1.44 -10.41
CA LEU A 43 -1.65 2.09 -9.30
C LEU A 43 -0.71 2.82 -8.34
N PHE A 44 0.46 2.25 -8.05
CA PHE A 44 1.49 2.92 -7.25
C PHE A 44 1.99 4.19 -7.96
N LYS A 45 2.26 4.11 -9.27
CA LYS A 45 2.68 5.28 -10.06
C LYS A 45 1.63 6.38 -10.07
N LYS A 46 0.33 6.04 -10.10
CA LYS A 46 -0.75 7.02 -9.93
C LYS A 46 -0.68 7.73 -8.58
N ALA A 47 -0.48 6.97 -7.49
CA ALA A 47 -0.30 7.54 -6.15
C ALA A 47 0.90 8.50 -6.10
N LEU A 48 2.05 8.07 -6.62
CA LEU A 48 3.26 8.90 -6.66
C LEU A 48 3.04 10.21 -7.45
N ILE A 49 2.33 10.16 -8.58
CA ILE A 49 2.03 11.36 -9.36
C ILE A 49 1.06 12.29 -8.60
N GLU A 50 -0.01 11.73 -8.02
CA GLU A 50 -1.05 12.49 -7.31
C GLU A 50 -0.51 13.18 -6.06
N PHE A 51 0.39 12.52 -5.32
CA PHE A 51 1.00 13.02 -4.09
C PHE A 51 2.42 13.57 -4.29
N SER A 52 2.74 14.01 -5.51
CA SER A 52 4.03 14.67 -5.79
C SER A 52 4.10 16.05 -5.12
N PRO A 53 5.25 16.46 -4.54
CA PRO A 53 6.51 15.69 -4.44
C PRO A 53 6.47 14.61 -3.35
N TYR A 54 7.20 13.51 -3.59
CA TYR A 54 7.31 12.37 -2.67
C TYR A 54 8.77 11.98 -2.43
N ASP A 55 9.01 11.26 -1.34
CA ASP A 55 10.33 10.70 -0.99
C ASP A 55 10.27 9.17 -0.96
N LEU A 56 10.80 8.52 -2.01
CA LEU A 56 10.83 7.06 -2.11
C LEU A 56 11.70 6.40 -1.05
N LYS A 57 12.75 7.08 -0.57
CA LYS A 57 13.69 6.53 0.43
C LYS A 57 13.00 6.31 1.77
N ASN A 58 12.04 7.19 2.08
CA ASN A 58 11.24 7.18 3.30
C ASN A 58 9.80 6.68 3.05
N SER A 59 9.53 6.09 1.89
CA SER A 59 8.25 5.45 1.57
C SER A 59 8.34 3.94 1.74
N TRP A 60 7.21 3.33 2.08
CA TRP A 60 7.10 1.90 2.35
C TRP A 60 5.89 1.31 1.62
N VAL A 61 6.03 0.08 1.14
CA VAL A 61 4.92 -0.79 0.72
C VAL A 61 4.80 -1.89 1.76
N ILE A 62 3.62 -2.00 2.37
CA ILE A 62 3.32 -3.02 3.38
C ILE A 62 2.27 -3.95 2.79
N GLY A 63 2.53 -5.26 2.80
CA GLY A 63 1.60 -6.26 2.25
C GLY A 63 1.93 -7.67 2.68
N ASP A 64 0.99 -8.58 2.50
CA ASP A 64 1.10 -10.00 2.85
C ASP A 64 1.58 -10.87 1.69
N ASN A 65 1.33 -10.43 0.46
CA ASN A 65 1.60 -11.18 -0.75
C ASN A 65 2.95 -10.82 -1.38
N ILE A 66 3.59 -11.80 -2.02
CA ILE A 66 4.85 -11.60 -2.77
C ILE A 66 4.67 -10.54 -3.87
N SER A 67 3.49 -10.47 -4.49
CA SER A 67 3.21 -9.49 -5.54
C SER A 67 3.32 -8.02 -5.07
N ASP A 68 3.13 -7.76 -3.77
CA ASP A 68 3.36 -6.43 -3.18
C ASP A 68 4.85 -6.10 -3.16
N MET A 69 5.67 -7.08 -2.78
CA MET A 69 7.13 -6.94 -2.67
C MET A 69 7.78 -6.78 -4.04
N GLU A 70 7.30 -7.52 -5.05
CA GLU A 70 7.74 -7.38 -6.43
C GLU A 70 7.43 -5.98 -6.99
N ALA A 71 6.22 -5.46 -6.71
CA ALA A 71 5.84 -4.10 -7.10
C ALA A 71 6.74 -3.06 -6.41
N ALA A 72 6.96 -3.19 -5.09
CA ALA A 72 7.83 -2.31 -4.31
C ALA A 72 9.27 -2.30 -4.86
N TYR A 73 9.84 -3.48 -5.09
CA TYR A 73 11.18 -3.66 -5.64
C TYR A 73 11.33 -2.99 -7.01
N SER A 74 10.35 -3.18 -7.90
CA SER A 74 10.39 -2.58 -9.25
C SER A 74 10.30 -1.05 -9.26
N LEU A 75 9.83 -0.44 -8.17
CA LEU A 75 9.74 1.01 -7.97
C LEU A 75 10.90 1.57 -7.14
N GLY A 76 11.78 0.72 -6.61
CA GLY A 76 12.82 1.14 -5.67
C GLY A 76 12.27 1.63 -4.33
N ILE A 77 11.08 1.16 -3.92
CA ILE A 77 10.47 1.46 -2.62
C ILE A 77 10.76 0.30 -1.66
N LYS A 78 10.95 0.60 -0.39
CA LYS A 78 11.13 -0.44 0.64
C LYS A 78 9.83 -1.24 0.79
N GLY A 79 9.92 -2.56 0.68
CA GLY A 79 8.81 -3.48 0.90
C GLY A 79 8.93 -4.19 2.25
N ILE A 80 7.85 -4.23 3.02
CA ILE A 80 7.72 -5.02 4.25
C ILE A 80 6.63 -6.07 4.02
N LYS A 81 7.01 -7.35 4.11
CA LYS A 81 6.09 -8.47 4.03
C LYS A 81 5.60 -8.84 5.44
N ILE A 82 4.29 -8.89 5.64
CA ILE A 82 3.68 -9.27 6.93
C ILE A 82 2.80 -10.50 6.74
N ASP A 83 3.11 -11.59 7.44
CA ASP A 83 2.28 -12.79 7.46
C ASP A 83 1.08 -12.66 8.43
N SER A 84 0.07 -13.49 8.21
CA SER A 84 -1.11 -13.52 9.09
C SER A 84 -0.72 -13.87 10.52
N ASN A 85 -1.16 -13.05 11.49
CA ASN A 85 -0.84 -13.18 12.92
C ASN A 85 0.65 -13.05 13.28
N GLN A 86 1.48 -12.51 12.37
CA GLN A 86 2.85 -12.16 12.69
C GLN A 86 2.88 -11.05 13.76
N ASP A 87 3.83 -11.15 14.70
CA ASP A 87 4.18 -10.02 15.57
C ASP A 87 4.90 -8.94 14.74
N ILE A 88 4.32 -7.74 14.69
CA ILE A 88 4.76 -6.63 13.82
C ILE A 88 5.59 -5.58 14.56
N GLN A 89 6.01 -5.84 15.81
CA GLN A 89 6.73 -4.84 16.60
C GLN A 89 8.06 -4.41 15.96
N MET A 90 8.76 -5.33 15.29
CA MET A 90 10.03 -4.99 14.64
C MET A 90 9.83 -4.02 13.47
N GLU A 91 8.84 -4.29 12.62
CA GLU A 91 8.47 -3.49 11.46
C GLU A 91 7.95 -2.11 11.87
N ILE A 92 7.16 -2.04 12.94
CA ILE A 92 6.69 -0.77 13.52
C ILE A 92 7.89 0.06 14.00
N ASN A 93 8.81 -0.55 14.75
CA ASN A 93 9.99 0.15 15.27
C ASN A 93 10.88 0.63 14.14
N GLU A 94 11.05 -0.17 13.09
CA GLU A 94 11.77 0.24 11.89
C GLU A 94 11.13 1.51 11.31
N ILE A 95 9.83 1.49 10.98
CA ILE A 95 9.13 2.63 10.37
C ILE A 95 9.18 3.89 11.24
N ILE A 96 8.91 3.78 12.54
CA ILE A 96 8.86 4.93 13.46
C ILE A 96 10.26 5.52 13.70
N SER A 97 11.30 4.68 13.77
CA SER A 97 12.68 5.17 13.96
C SER A 97 13.16 6.09 12.83
N PHE A 98 12.61 5.94 11.62
CA PHE A 98 12.91 6.81 10.48
C PHE A 98 12.20 8.17 10.51
N GLN A 99 11.26 8.39 11.44
CA GLN A 99 10.54 9.67 11.58
C GLN A 99 11.23 10.67 12.53
N GLN A 100 12.44 10.35 13.04
CA GLN A 100 13.26 11.22 13.89
C GLN A 100 14.45 11.83 13.14
#